data_AF-A0A920N8H5-F1
#
_entry.id   AF-A0A920N8H5-F1
#
_cell.length_a   1.000
_cell.length_b   1.000
_cell.length_c   1.000
_cell.angle_alpha   90.00
_cell.angle_beta   90.00
_cell.angle_gamma   90.00
#
_symmetry.space_group_name_H-M   'P 1'
#
loop_
_entity.id
_entity.type
_entity.pdbx_description
1 polymer ?
#
loop_
_entity_poly.entity_id
_entity_poly.type
_entity_poly.pdbx_seq_one_letter_code
_entity_poly.pdbx_strand_id
1 'polypeptide(L)'
;MVWNKGGKPRQFTSGRVNWFGRDPDWKDVLGFRGKRDVEHPYGKWNRMEVTCRADTIQVRINGILVNQARAVLPRAGKILIQTEMAEMYVRRWEIWPLGKIPKLGPVKQSSARP
;
A
#
# COMPACT_ATOMS: atom_id res chain seq x y z
N MET A 1 -14.22 -5.53 6.40
CA MET A 1 -14.42 -4.10 6.72
C MET A 1 -13.62 -3.23 5.76
N VAL A 2 -14.03 -1.99 5.49
CA VAL A 2 -13.28 -1.01 4.69
C VAL A 2 -12.75 0.08 5.63
N TRP A 3 -11.47 0.40 5.53
CA TRP A 3 -10.84 1.50 6.26
C TRP A 3 -11.33 2.84 5.72
N ASN A 4 -11.57 3.81 6.59
CA ASN A 4 -11.90 5.17 6.19
C ASN A 4 -11.19 6.19 7.08
N LYS A 5 -10.63 7.25 6.46
CA LYS A 5 -9.96 8.33 7.18
C LYS A 5 -10.94 9.03 8.12
N GLY A 6 -10.58 9.17 9.39
CA GLY A 6 -11.44 9.79 10.40
C GLY A 6 -12.61 8.91 10.89
N GLY A 7 -12.66 7.63 10.47
CA GLY A 7 -13.62 6.68 11.02
C GLY A 7 -13.42 6.42 12.52
N LYS A 8 -14.45 5.91 13.19
CA LYS A 8 -14.38 5.52 14.59
C LYS A 8 -13.29 4.44 14.77
N PRO A 9 -12.29 4.64 15.66
CA PRO A 9 -11.25 3.64 15.90
C PRO A 9 -11.86 2.30 16.32
N ARG A 10 -11.27 1.20 15.85
CA ARG A 10 -11.61 -0.16 16.24
C ARG A 10 -10.33 -0.96 16.42
N GLN A 11 -10.30 -1.81 17.45
CA GLN A 11 -9.22 -2.75 17.68
C GLN A 11 -9.45 -4.01 16.84
N PHE A 12 -8.37 -4.53 16.27
CA PHE A 12 -8.39 -5.77 15.50
C PHE A 12 -7.31 -6.71 16.03
N THR A 13 -7.69 -7.94 16.33
CA THR A 13 -6.77 -9.04 16.69
C THR A 13 -6.70 -10.12 15.61
N SER A 14 -7.62 -10.09 14.64
CA SER A 14 -7.66 -11.01 13.51
C SER A 14 -8.46 -10.40 12.34
N GLY A 15 -8.48 -11.11 11.21
CA GLY A 15 -9.28 -10.74 10.03
C GLY A 15 -8.59 -9.76 9.08
N ARG A 16 -9.40 -9.19 8.17
CA ARG A 16 -8.92 -8.32 7.07
C ARG A 16 -9.58 -6.95 7.10
N VAL A 17 -8.75 -5.92 7.03
CA VAL A 17 -9.18 -4.53 6.83
C VAL A 17 -8.83 -4.09 5.41
N ASN A 18 -9.84 -3.93 4.57
CA ASN A 18 -9.66 -3.46 3.19
C ASN A 18 -9.32 -1.96 3.18
N TRP A 19 -8.57 -1.52 2.16
CA TRP A 19 -8.30 -0.11 1.91
C TRP A 19 -9.58 0.66 1.48
N PHE A 20 -9.59 1.99 1.61
CA PHE A 20 -10.82 2.81 1.50
C PHE A 20 -11.63 2.65 0.22
N GLY A 21 -10.95 2.35 -0.89
CA GLY A 21 -11.56 2.32 -2.21
C GLY A 21 -11.96 0.93 -2.69
N ARG A 22 -11.75 -0.13 -1.89
CA ARG A 22 -12.08 -1.51 -2.27
C ARG A 22 -13.47 -1.57 -2.89
N ASP A 23 -13.52 -2.00 -4.14
CA ASP A 23 -14.77 -2.11 -4.89
C ASP A 23 -15.64 -3.22 -4.29
N PRO A 24 -16.87 -2.97 -3.83
CA PRO A 24 -17.74 -4.02 -3.29
C PRO A 24 -18.04 -5.12 -4.30
N ASP A 25 -18.03 -4.78 -5.59
CA ASP A 25 -18.36 -5.68 -6.70
C ASP A 25 -17.13 -6.40 -7.26
N TRP A 26 -16.03 -6.45 -6.49
CA TRP A 26 -14.81 -7.17 -6.87
C TRP A 26 -15.10 -8.62 -7.26
N LYS A 27 -14.43 -9.05 -8.33
CA LYS A 27 -14.48 -10.42 -8.84
C LYS A 27 -13.07 -10.96 -9.00
N ASP A 28 -12.93 -12.25 -8.76
CA ASP A 28 -11.68 -12.99 -8.98
C ASP A 28 -11.53 -13.33 -10.47
N VAL A 29 -11.19 -12.32 -11.26
CA VAL A 29 -10.97 -12.44 -12.71
C VAL A 29 -9.73 -11.65 -13.10
N LEU A 30 -9.02 -12.15 -14.11
CA LEU A 30 -7.81 -11.49 -14.61
C LEU A 30 -8.13 -10.05 -15.04
N GLY A 31 -7.33 -9.10 -14.52
CA GLY A 31 -7.43 -7.69 -14.91
C GLY A 31 -8.62 -6.94 -14.30
N PHE A 32 -9.28 -7.46 -13.26
CA PHE A 32 -10.30 -6.70 -12.54
C PHE A 32 -9.75 -5.35 -12.07
N ARG A 33 -10.55 -4.29 -12.26
CA ARG A 33 -10.25 -2.92 -11.81
C ARG A 33 -11.47 -2.33 -11.13
N GLY A 34 -11.29 -1.90 -9.89
CA GLY A 34 -12.30 -1.22 -9.11
C GLY A 34 -12.45 0.25 -9.52
N LYS A 35 -13.64 0.80 -9.34
CA LYS A 35 -13.96 2.20 -9.70
C LYS A 35 -13.07 3.24 -9.02
N ARG A 36 -12.45 2.89 -7.89
CA ARG A 36 -11.64 3.80 -7.06
C ARG A 36 -10.18 3.34 -6.93
N ASP A 37 -9.75 2.39 -7.74
CA ASP A 37 -8.38 1.90 -7.69
C ASP A 37 -7.37 3.02 -7.95
N VAL A 38 -6.44 3.17 -7.01
CA VAL A 38 -5.41 4.23 -7.04
C VAL A 38 -4.14 3.79 -7.77
N GLU A 39 -4.02 2.50 -8.04
CA GLU A 39 -2.93 1.93 -8.82
C GLU A 39 -3.08 2.31 -10.29
N HIS A 40 -1.95 2.51 -10.97
CA HIS A 40 -1.91 2.59 -12.42
C HIS A 40 -2.27 1.22 -13.03
N PRO A 41 -2.74 1.20 -14.30
CA PRO A 41 -3.09 -0.04 -14.99
C PRO A 41 -1.95 -1.07 -15.02
N TYR A 42 -2.31 -2.32 -15.26
CA TYR A 42 -1.35 -3.42 -15.41
C TYR A 42 -0.19 -3.07 -16.35
N GLY A 43 1.03 -3.45 -15.96
CA GLY A 43 2.26 -3.13 -16.69
C GLY A 43 2.84 -1.74 -16.42
N LYS A 44 2.18 -0.90 -15.59
CA LYS A 44 2.72 0.38 -15.14
C LYS A 44 3.30 0.27 -13.74
N TRP A 45 4.35 1.05 -13.48
CA TRP A 45 4.98 1.12 -12.17
C TRP A 45 4.09 1.87 -11.20
N ASN A 46 3.84 1.27 -10.03
CA ASN A 46 3.23 1.92 -8.87
C ASN A 46 4.30 2.24 -7.84
N ARG A 47 4.06 3.26 -7.01
CA ARG A 47 4.88 3.55 -5.82
C ARG A 47 4.08 3.24 -4.56
N MET A 48 4.60 2.34 -3.73
CA MET A 48 4.12 2.13 -2.37
C MET A 48 5.04 2.85 -1.39
N GLU A 49 4.46 3.62 -0.49
CA GLU A 49 5.18 4.27 0.61
C GLU A 49 4.55 3.84 1.93
N VAL A 50 5.34 3.16 2.77
CA VAL A 50 4.93 2.75 4.12
C VAL A 50 5.68 3.60 5.12
N THR A 51 4.95 4.44 5.87
CA THR A 51 5.52 5.26 6.93
C THR A 51 5.21 4.64 8.29
N CYS A 52 6.25 4.19 9.00
CA CYS A 52 6.15 3.69 10.36
C CYS A 52 6.69 4.75 11.33
N ARG A 53 5.81 5.30 12.18
CA ARG A 53 6.17 6.28 13.22
C ARG A 53 5.57 5.85 14.55
N ALA A 54 6.43 5.49 15.50
CA ALA A 54 6.03 4.92 16.78
C ALA A 54 5.10 3.72 16.59
N ASP A 55 3.82 3.83 16.96
CA ASP A 55 2.80 2.78 16.80
C ASP A 55 1.84 3.02 15.62
N THR A 56 2.17 3.97 14.76
CA THR A 56 1.34 4.35 13.63
C THR A 56 1.98 3.89 12.33
N ILE A 57 1.20 3.18 11.52
CA ILE A 57 1.57 2.76 10.17
C ILE A 57 0.63 3.46 9.19
N GLN A 58 1.18 4.12 8.18
CA GLN A 58 0.43 4.67 7.06
C GLN A 58 0.92 4.06 5.76
N VAL A 59 -0.01 3.61 4.93
CA VAL A 59 0.28 3.05 3.61
C VAL A 59 -0.26 4.00 2.55
N ARG A 60 0.62 4.45 1.65
CA ARG A 60 0.27 5.24 0.48
C ARG A 60 0.59 4.49 -0.79
N ILE A 61 -0.29 4.62 -1.78
CA ILE A 61 -0.05 4.14 -3.15
C ILE A 61 -0.18 5.36 -4.07
N ASN A 62 0.85 5.61 -4.87
CA ASN A 62 0.92 6.75 -5.78
C ASN A 62 0.58 8.09 -5.09
N GLY A 63 1.06 8.28 -3.86
CA GLY A 63 0.80 9.47 -3.04
C GLY A 63 -0.54 9.49 -2.29
N ILE A 64 -1.47 8.58 -2.58
CA ILE A 64 -2.79 8.53 -1.96
C ILE A 64 -2.76 7.64 -0.72
N LEU A 65 -3.23 8.15 0.43
CA LEU A 65 -3.33 7.39 1.68
C LEU A 65 -4.44 6.34 1.57
N VAL A 66 -4.06 5.07 1.47
CA VAL A 66 -4.99 3.95 1.27
C VAL A 66 -5.39 3.24 2.56
N ASN A 67 -4.52 3.26 3.57
CA ASN A 67 -4.76 2.60 4.84
C ASN A 67 -3.94 3.25 5.98
N GLN A 68 -4.45 3.16 7.22
CA GLN A 68 -3.74 3.58 8.42
C GLN A 68 -4.11 2.68 9.61
N ALA A 69 -3.08 2.24 10.34
CA ALA A 69 -3.20 1.62 11.66
C ALA A 69 -2.54 2.50 12.72
N ARG A 70 -3.03 2.43 13.96
CA ARG A 70 -2.51 3.12 15.15
C ARG A 70 -2.49 2.12 16.32
N ALA A 71 -1.74 2.42 17.37
CA ALA A 71 -1.58 1.53 18.52
C ALA A 71 -1.14 0.10 18.10
N VAL A 72 -0.30 0.00 17.06
CA VAL A 72 0.19 -1.28 16.53
C VAL A 72 1.20 -1.91 17.49
N LEU A 73 1.06 -3.22 17.70
CA LEU A 73 2.01 -4.09 18.38
C LEU A 73 2.30 -5.32 17.50
N PRO A 74 3.56 -5.79 17.39
CA PRO A 74 4.78 -5.15 17.90
C PRO A 74 5.14 -3.86 17.13
N ARG A 75 5.94 -2.98 17.76
CA ARG A 75 6.37 -1.67 17.19
C ARG A 75 7.63 -1.73 16.32
N ALA A 76 8.30 -2.87 16.29
CA ALA A 76 9.51 -3.11 15.51
C ALA A 76 9.55 -4.58 15.08
N GLY A 77 10.23 -4.86 13.97
CA GLY A 77 10.33 -6.20 13.42
C GLY A 77 11.05 -6.22 12.09
N LYS A 78 11.10 -7.41 11.49
CA LYS A 78 11.65 -7.62 10.16
C LYS A 78 10.67 -7.10 9.10
N ILE A 79 11.21 -6.60 7.99
CA ILE A 79 10.44 -6.23 6.81
C ILE A 79 10.58 -7.37 5.80
N LEU A 80 9.46 -7.81 5.26
CA LEU A 80 9.40 -8.87 4.25
C LEU A 80 8.71 -8.32 2.99
N ILE A 81 9.21 -8.72 1.84
CA ILE A 81 8.51 -8.63 0.56
C ILE A 81 8.05 -10.03 0.20
N GLN A 82 6.75 -10.19 -0.02
CA GLN A 82 6.13 -11.47 -0.32
C GLN A 82 5.35 -11.37 -1.64
N THR A 83 5.39 -12.46 -2.41
CA THR A 83 4.43 -12.71 -3.50
C THR A 83 3.75 -14.06 -3.27
N GLU A 84 2.54 -14.22 -3.78
CA GLU A 84 1.76 -15.46 -3.72
C GLU A 84 1.41 -15.89 -5.15
N MET A 85 2.18 -16.85 -5.68
CA MET A 85 1.97 -17.52 -6.98
C MET A 85 1.98 -16.63 -8.24
N ALA A 86 2.14 -15.31 -8.11
CA ALA A 86 2.24 -14.36 -9.23
C ALA A 86 3.64 -13.72 -9.31
N GLU A 87 4.02 -13.31 -10.51
CA GLU A 87 5.26 -12.57 -10.72
C GLU A 87 5.15 -11.16 -10.14
N MET A 88 6.22 -10.69 -9.50
CA MET A 88 6.30 -9.35 -8.93
C MET A 88 7.64 -8.72 -9.26
N TYR A 89 7.59 -7.54 -9.87
CA TYR A 89 8.78 -6.74 -10.15
C TYR A 89 8.91 -5.62 -9.12
N VAL A 90 10.09 -5.55 -8.49
CA VAL A 90 10.40 -4.52 -7.50
C VAL A 90 11.62 -3.74 -7.97
N ARG A 91 11.54 -2.42 -7.88
CA ARG A 91 12.70 -1.53 -8.06
C ARG A 91 12.65 -0.42 -7.04
N ARG A 92 13.81 0.17 -6.77
CA ARG A 92 13.97 1.23 -5.76
C ARG A 92 13.39 0.81 -4.40
N TRP A 93 13.75 -0.41 -3.98
CA TRP A 93 13.48 -0.87 -2.63
C TRP A 93 14.45 -0.16 -1.69
N GLU A 94 13.93 0.84 -0.99
CA GLU A 94 14.71 1.73 -0.15
C GLU A 94 14.07 1.80 1.24
N ILE A 95 14.89 1.98 2.27
CA ILE A 95 14.45 2.31 3.62
C ILE A 95 15.17 3.58 4.06
N TRP A 96 14.41 4.52 4.60
CA TRP A 96 14.93 5.82 5.04
C TRP A 96 14.46 6.08 6.47
N PRO A 97 15.33 6.61 7.36
CA PRO A 97 14.88 7.16 8.62
C PRO A 97 13.80 8.23 8.42
N LEU A 98 12.94 8.43 9.42
CA LEU A 98 11.89 9.43 9.34
C LEU A 98 12.47 10.83 9.05
N GLY A 99 11.92 11.50 8.03
CA GLY A 99 12.37 12.82 7.61
C GLY A 99 13.67 12.84 6.78
N LYS A 100 14.23 11.69 6.43
CA LYS A 100 15.46 11.58 5.61
C LYS A 100 15.21 11.08 4.19
N ILE A 101 13.95 10.85 3.81
CA ILE A 101 13.61 10.49 2.44
C ILE A 101 13.96 11.65 1.49
N PRO A 102 14.67 11.41 0.38
CA PRO A 102 14.92 12.46 -0.61
C PRO A 102 13.61 12.91 -1.26
N LYS A 103 13.58 14.13 -1.80
CA LYS A 103 12.44 14.62 -2.57
C LYS A 103 12.25 13.73 -3.81
N LEU A 104 11.27 12.86 -3.77
CA LEU A 104 10.97 11.97 -4.88
C LEU A 104 10.09 12.69 -5.92
N GLY A 105 10.54 12.73 -7.16
CA GLY A 105 9.69 13.16 -8.28
C GLY A 105 8.56 12.15 -8.58
N PRO A 106 7.76 12.42 -9.63
CA PRO A 106 6.74 11.51 -10.13
C PRO A 106 7.29 10.11 -10.42
N VAL A 107 6.41 9.10 -10.42
CA VAL A 107 6.80 7.73 -10.80
C VAL A 107 7.16 7.72 -12.28
N LYS A 108 8.43 7.50 -12.59
CA LYS A 108 8.92 7.38 -13.97
C LYS A 108 8.40 6.08 -14.58
N GLN A 109 7.57 6.13 -15.60
CA GLN A 109 7.15 4.93 -16.32
C GLN A 109 8.27 4.47 -17.28
N SER A 110 8.48 3.15 -17.43
CA SER A 110 9.33 2.61 -18.51
C SER A 110 8.46 2.22 -19.70
N SER A 111 9.02 2.30 -20.92
CA SER A 111 8.40 1.79 -22.15
C SER A 111 8.63 0.29 -22.35
N ALA A 112 9.69 -0.26 -21.77
CA ALA A 112 9.92 -1.71 -21.73
C ALA A 112 9.14 -2.35 -20.57
N ARG A 113 8.69 -3.60 -20.79
CA ARG A 113 8.26 -4.46 -19.66
C ARG A 113 9.41 -4.51 -18.63
N PRO A 114 9.09 -4.50 -17.33
CA PRO A 114 10.06 -4.82 -16.28
C PRO A 114 10.83 -6.12 -16.57
#